data_AF-A0A9X3G4B0-F1
#
_entry.id   AF-A0A9X3G4B0-F1
#
_cell.length_a   1.000
_cell.length_b   1.000
_cell.length_c   1.000
_cell.angle_alpha   90.00
_cell.angle_beta   90.00
_cell.angle_gamma   90.00
#
_symmetry.space_group_name_H-M   'P 1'
#
loop_
_entity.id
_entity.type
_entity.pdbx_description
1 polymer ?
#
loop_
_entity_poly.entity_id
_entity_poly.type
_entity_poly.pdbx_seq_one_letter_code
_entity_poly.pdbx_strand_id
1 'polypeptide(L)'
;MRNVLDELAAAERVVTRRESDGTELVSVLVRRSYEAAVPDVWGAVTDPERLARWFAPVSGDLRLGGAFAVQGNAEGEIQGCEPPRRLTLTWGGPVSIVELRLSERGGGTLLELEHTVPVEFVGSGAGALYVGPGWDVAVLGLAGFLREEVVDDPAAWENTLEGQQAAARSIDAWADAVRGGGTATEEEIDAGTAAARAQFTPDLVGEA
;
A
#
# COMPACT_ATOMS: atom_id res chain seq x y z
N MET A 1 21.36 -6.58 -5.13
CA MET A 1 20.04 -6.65 -4.47
C MET A 1 20.17 -5.92 -3.15
N ARG A 2 19.48 -4.76 -3.02
CA ARG A 2 19.38 -4.10 -1.71
C ARG A 2 18.61 -5.02 -0.76
N ASN A 3 18.95 -4.98 0.52
CA ASN A 3 18.27 -5.79 1.52
C ASN A 3 16.79 -5.37 1.56
N VAL A 4 15.87 -6.34 1.44
CA VAL A 4 14.42 -6.06 1.44
C VAL A 4 13.97 -5.30 2.68
N LEU A 5 14.66 -5.51 3.80
CA LEU A 5 14.41 -4.83 5.07
C LEU A 5 14.76 -3.35 4.99
N ASP A 6 15.88 -3.00 4.35
CA ASP A 6 16.27 -1.61 4.10
C ASP A 6 15.27 -0.93 3.15
N GLU A 7 14.78 -1.67 2.16
CA GLU A 7 13.78 -1.18 1.22
C GLU A 7 12.39 -0.97 1.85
N LEU A 8 12.01 -1.75 2.87
CA LEU A 8 10.79 -1.52 3.65
C LEU A 8 10.94 -0.33 4.61
N ALA A 9 12.13 -0.14 5.19
CA ALA A 9 12.45 1.00 6.05
C ALA A 9 12.49 2.33 5.27
N ALA A 10 12.70 2.28 3.94
CA ALA A 10 12.69 3.46 3.07
C ALA A 10 11.30 4.08 2.86
N ALA A 11 10.22 3.41 3.27
CA ALA A 11 8.87 3.95 3.23
C ALA A 11 8.51 4.63 4.56
N GLU A 12 7.96 5.84 4.48
CA GLU A 12 7.32 6.51 5.61
C GLU A 12 5.84 6.11 5.64
N ARG A 13 5.35 5.76 6.83
CA ARG A 13 3.97 5.32 7.07
C ARG A 13 3.30 6.27 8.04
N VAL A 14 2.08 6.68 7.71
CA VAL A 14 1.29 7.56 8.57
C VAL A 14 -0.12 7.00 8.63
N VAL A 15 -0.65 6.83 9.83
CA VAL A 15 -2.05 6.49 10.05
C VAL A 15 -2.71 7.67 10.76
N THR A 16 -3.80 8.17 10.21
CA THR A 16 -4.56 9.27 10.81
C THR A 16 -6.04 8.94 10.87
N ARG A 17 -6.73 9.55 11.82
CA ARG A 17 -8.18 9.68 11.79
C ARG A 17 -8.54 11.10 11.38
N ARG A 18 -9.52 11.25 10.49
CA ARG A 18 -10.05 12.56 10.08
C ARG A 18 -11.55 12.49 9.93
N GLU A 19 -12.23 13.59 10.23
CA GLU A 19 -13.64 13.74 9.89
C GLU A 19 -13.77 14.38 8.50
N SER A 20 -14.66 13.85 7.67
CA SER A 20 -15.01 14.42 6.37
C SER A 20 -16.52 14.28 6.16
N ASP A 21 -17.20 15.40 5.90
CA ASP A 21 -18.65 15.46 5.69
C ASP A 21 -19.49 14.73 6.77
N GLY A 22 -19.04 14.81 8.03
CA GLY A 22 -19.69 14.16 9.17
C GLY A 22 -19.39 12.66 9.32
N THR A 23 -18.52 12.10 8.49
CA THR A 23 -18.04 10.71 8.56
C THR A 23 -16.63 10.69 9.11
N GLU A 24 -16.38 9.88 10.15
CA GLU A 24 -15.03 9.61 10.63
C GLU A 24 -14.33 8.61 9.69
N LEU A 25 -13.13 8.95 9.23
CA LEU A 25 -12.32 8.16 8.31
C LEU A 25 -11.01 7.76 8.98
N VAL A 26 -10.57 6.53 8.74
CA VAL A 26 -9.17 6.13 8.90
C VAL A 26 -8.46 6.34 7.58
N SER A 27 -7.30 6.98 7.61
CA SER A 27 -6.41 7.17 6.47
C SER A 27 -5.08 6.47 6.72
N VAL A 28 -4.67 5.68 5.73
CA VAL A 28 -3.40 4.97 5.65
C VAL A 28 -2.59 5.61 4.54
N LEU A 29 -1.47 6.24 4.88
CA LEU A 29 -0.59 6.91 3.94
C LEU A 29 0.78 6.23 3.90
N VAL A 30 1.23 5.88 2.70
CA VAL A 30 2.58 5.41 2.42
C VAL A 30 3.29 6.44 1.55
N ARG A 31 4.47 6.88 1.98
CA ARG A 31 5.35 7.74 1.18
C ARG A 31 6.65 7.03 0.85
N ARG A 32 7.05 7.07 -0.41
CA ARG A 32 8.32 6.48 -0.87
C ARG A 32 8.94 7.31 -1.98
N SER A 33 10.26 7.47 -1.93
CA SER A 33 11.01 8.13 -3.00
C SER A 33 11.58 7.10 -3.98
N TYR A 34 11.51 7.43 -5.27
CA TYR A 34 12.06 6.63 -6.38
C TYR A 34 13.08 7.44 -7.16
N GLU A 35 14.17 6.79 -7.56
CA GLU A 35 15.21 7.35 -8.44
C GLU A 35 14.78 7.28 -9.91
N ALA A 36 13.56 7.73 -10.20
CA ALA A 36 12.95 7.77 -11.54
C ALA A 36 12.16 9.07 -11.71
N ALA A 37 12.03 9.54 -12.96
CA ALA A 37 11.29 10.75 -13.25
C ALA A 37 9.77 10.52 -13.08
N VAL A 38 9.03 11.57 -12.75
CA VAL A 38 7.57 11.49 -12.51
C VAL A 38 6.81 10.84 -13.68
N PRO A 39 7.09 11.14 -14.96
CA PRO A 39 6.45 10.46 -16.08
C PRO A 39 6.70 8.94 -16.12
N ASP A 40 7.88 8.50 -15.71
CA ASP A 40 8.23 7.08 -15.70
C ASP A 40 7.48 6.32 -14.61
N VAL A 41 7.40 6.92 -13.41
CA VAL A 41 6.63 6.40 -12.28
C VAL A 41 5.14 6.42 -12.60
N TRP A 42 4.63 7.51 -13.18
CA TRP A 42 3.25 7.62 -13.62
C TRP A 42 2.89 6.51 -14.59
N GLY A 43 3.67 6.32 -15.64
CA GLY A 43 3.44 5.23 -16.58
C GLY A 43 3.51 3.85 -15.92
N ALA A 44 4.38 3.66 -14.92
CA ALA A 44 4.48 2.38 -14.21
C ALA A 44 3.22 2.05 -13.38
N VAL A 45 2.47 3.06 -12.94
CA VAL A 45 1.27 2.90 -12.10
C VAL A 45 -0.05 3.07 -12.86
N THR A 46 -0.03 3.54 -14.11
CA THR A 46 -1.26 3.74 -14.91
C THR A 46 -1.33 2.92 -16.19
N ASP A 47 -0.19 2.46 -16.73
CA ASP A 47 -0.18 1.61 -17.92
C ASP A 47 -0.46 0.15 -17.52
N PRO A 48 -1.53 -0.48 -18.01
CA PRO A 48 -1.89 -1.86 -17.63
C PRO A 48 -0.82 -2.88 -18.00
N GLU A 49 -0.09 -2.69 -19.11
CA GLU A 49 0.99 -3.59 -19.51
C GLU A 49 2.19 -3.48 -18.58
N ARG A 50 2.47 -2.27 -18.06
CA ARG A 50 3.54 -2.05 -17.08
C ARG A 50 3.14 -2.51 -15.69
N LEU A 51 1.90 -2.26 -15.27
CA LEU A 51 1.34 -2.75 -14.01
C LEU A 51 1.46 -4.27 -13.91
N ALA A 52 1.08 -5.01 -14.96
CA ALA A 52 1.15 -6.48 -14.97
C ALA A 52 2.56 -7.06 -14.79
N ARG A 53 3.62 -6.24 -14.84
CA ARG A 53 5.01 -6.67 -14.66
C ARG A 53 5.48 -6.64 -13.20
N TRP A 54 4.76 -5.96 -12.31
CA TRP A 54 5.17 -5.79 -10.91
C TRP A 54 4.00 -5.77 -9.91
N PHE A 55 2.79 -5.59 -10.41
CA PHE A 55 1.52 -5.64 -9.71
C PHE A 55 0.62 -6.70 -10.35
N ALA A 56 -0.57 -6.92 -9.81
CA ALA A 56 -1.56 -7.78 -10.44
C ALA A 56 -2.10 -7.17 -11.75
N PRO A 57 -2.46 -7.99 -12.76
CA PRO A 57 -3.07 -7.50 -14.00
C PRO A 57 -4.32 -6.65 -13.73
N VAL A 58 -4.40 -5.49 -14.38
CA VAL A 58 -5.53 -4.55 -14.29
C VAL A 58 -6.22 -4.46 -15.64
N SER A 59 -7.55 -4.57 -15.63
CA SER A 59 -8.40 -4.52 -16.83
C SER A 59 -9.61 -3.61 -16.62
N GLY A 60 -10.27 -3.22 -17.71
CA GLY A 60 -11.47 -2.38 -17.68
C GLY A 60 -11.37 -1.14 -18.57
N ASP A 61 -12.20 -0.14 -18.26
CA ASP A 61 -12.21 1.16 -18.93
C ASP A 61 -11.32 2.14 -18.16
N LEU A 62 -10.01 2.15 -18.45
CA LEU A 62 -8.99 2.87 -17.67
C LEU A 62 -8.93 4.37 -17.99
N ARG A 63 -10.09 5.04 -17.95
CA ARG A 63 -10.25 6.49 -18.10
C ARG A 63 -11.10 7.04 -16.96
N LEU A 64 -11.13 8.36 -16.82
CA LEU A 64 -12.00 9.03 -15.85
C LEU A 64 -13.47 8.59 -15.98
N GLY A 65 -14.07 8.18 -14.86
CA GLY A 65 -15.41 7.63 -14.75
C GLY A 65 -15.57 6.19 -15.24
N GLY A 66 -14.47 5.53 -15.61
CA GLY A 66 -14.46 4.15 -16.07
C GLY A 66 -14.17 3.16 -14.94
N ALA A 67 -14.74 1.96 -15.05
CA ALA A 67 -14.56 0.88 -14.09
C ALA A 67 -13.28 0.08 -14.37
N PHE A 68 -12.61 -0.37 -13.32
CA PHE A 68 -11.43 -1.24 -13.40
C PHE A 68 -11.58 -2.47 -12.50
N ALA A 69 -10.83 -3.51 -12.82
CA ALA A 69 -10.68 -4.70 -12.00
C ALA A 69 -9.22 -5.12 -11.91
N VAL A 70 -8.73 -5.28 -10.68
CA VAL A 70 -7.43 -5.88 -10.35
C VAL A 70 -7.65 -7.37 -10.14
N GLN A 71 -7.00 -8.20 -10.95
CA GLN A 71 -7.22 -9.64 -10.92
C GLN A 71 -6.95 -10.24 -9.53
N GLY A 72 -7.96 -10.92 -8.97
CA GLY A 72 -7.85 -11.61 -7.69
C GLY A 72 -7.79 -10.70 -6.46
N ASN A 73 -8.06 -9.40 -6.61
CA ASN A 73 -7.97 -8.42 -5.52
C ASN A 73 -9.24 -7.57 -5.44
N ALA A 74 -9.26 -6.39 -6.05
CA ALA A 74 -10.36 -5.42 -5.92
C ALA A 74 -10.83 -4.88 -7.27
N GLU A 75 -12.08 -4.42 -7.29
CA GLU A 75 -12.67 -3.65 -8.39
C GLU A 75 -12.99 -2.23 -7.94
N GLY A 76 -13.18 -1.31 -8.89
CA GLY A 76 -13.51 0.07 -8.57
C GLY A 76 -13.74 0.94 -9.80
N GLU A 77 -13.79 2.25 -9.58
CA GLU A 77 -13.99 3.29 -10.58
C GLU A 77 -12.92 4.36 -10.44
N ILE A 78 -12.41 4.86 -11.57
CA ILE A 78 -11.49 6.00 -11.61
C ILE A 78 -12.29 7.29 -11.42
N GLN A 79 -12.16 7.91 -10.24
CA GLN A 79 -12.88 9.13 -9.88
C GLN A 79 -12.15 10.42 -10.25
N GLY A 80 -10.82 10.38 -10.35
CA GLY A 80 -9.98 11.52 -10.69
C GLY A 80 -8.72 11.08 -11.40
N CYS A 81 -8.33 11.78 -12.47
CA CYS A 81 -7.11 11.49 -13.21
C CYS A 81 -6.51 12.80 -13.74
N GLU A 82 -5.37 13.19 -13.17
CA GLU A 82 -4.62 14.39 -13.52
C GLU A 82 -3.16 13.99 -13.84
N PRO A 83 -2.90 13.47 -15.06
CA PRO A 83 -1.55 13.03 -15.42
C PRO A 83 -0.53 14.18 -15.41
N PRO A 84 0.74 13.94 -15.01
CA PRO A 84 1.29 12.72 -14.44
C PRO A 84 1.34 12.75 -12.90
N ARG A 85 0.41 13.46 -12.25
CA ARG A 85 0.56 13.89 -10.85
C ARG A 85 -0.42 13.24 -9.89
N ARG A 86 -1.64 12.91 -10.30
CA ARG A 86 -2.67 12.45 -9.36
C ARG A 86 -3.66 11.47 -9.99
N LEU A 87 -3.94 10.39 -9.28
CA LEU A 87 -4.97 9.41 -9.62
C LEU A 87 -5.81 9.15 -8.35
N THR A 88 -7.13 9.22 -8.48
CA THR A 88 -8.07 8.93 -7.39
C THR A 88 -9.07 7.88 -7.88
N LEU A 89 -9.28 6.84 -7.07
CA LEU A 89 -10.13 5.71 -7.43
C LEU A 89 -10.83 5.12 -6.20
N THR A 90 -11.94 4.44 -6.44
CA THR A 90 -12.56 3.59 -5.42
C THR A 90 -11.87 2.23 -5.34
N TRP A 91 -11.94 1.53 -4.22
CA TRP A 91 -11.26 0.24 -4.01
C TRP A 91 -12.12 -0.76 -3.26
N GLY A 92 -12.72 -1.71 -3.98
CA GLY A 92 -13.59 -2.76 -3.42
C GLY A 92 -14.96 -2.25 -2.94
N GLY A 93 -15.21 -0.94 -3.01
CA GLY A 93 -16.48 -0.32 -2.62
C GLY A 93 -16.43 1.21 -2.76
N PRO A 94 -17.60 1.87 -2.80
CA PRO A 94 -17.70 3.29 -3.17
C PRO A 94 -17.14 4.27 -2.11
N VAL A 95 -16.99 3.83 -0.87
CA VAL A 95 -16.52 4.64 0.27
C VAL A 95 -15.04 4.41 0.61
N SER A 96 -14.42 3.43 -0.05
CA SER A 96 -13.03 3.06 0.10
C SER A 96 -12.25 3.74 -1.02
N ILE A 97 -11.49 4.77 -0.69
CA ILE A 97 -10.87 5.66 -1.68
C ILE A 97 -9.36 5.52 -1.61
N VAL A 98 -8.73 5.29 -2.75
CA VAL A 98 -7.27 5.33 -2.92
C VAL A 98 -6.92 6.55 -3.75
N GLU A 99 -5.99 7.35 -3.25
CA GLU A 99 -5.38 8.46 -3.95
C GLU A 99 -3.88 8.26 -4.05
N LEU A 100 -3.37 8.36 -5.27
CA LEU A 100 -1.94 8.37 -5.58
C LEU A 100 -1.54 9.78 -6.01
N ARG A 101 -0.50 10.33 -5.40
CA ARG A 101 0.10 11.64 -5.71
C ARG A 101 1.58 11.49 -6.01
N LEU A 102 2.04 12.10 -7.10
CA LEU A 102 3.44 12.12 -7.54
C LEU A 102 4.00 13.54 -7.56
N SER A 103 5.11 13.75 -6.86
CA SER A 103 5.82 15.03 -6.83
C SER A 103 7.32 14.85 -7.11
N GLU A 104 7.98 15.89 -7.62
CA GLU A 104 9.44 15.85 -7.79
C GLU A 104 10.12 16.05 -6.43
N ARG A 105 11.09 15.20 -6.10
CA ARG A 105 11.87 15.32 -4.87
C ARG A 105 13.28 14.77 -5.07
N GLY A 106 14.28 15.59 -4.76
CA GLY A 106 15.69 15.15 -4.75
C GLY A 106 16.20 14.62 -6.10
N GLY A 107 15.68 15.10 -7.23
CA GLY A 107 16.04 14.62 -8.57
C GLY A 107 15.30 13.35 -9.01
N GLY A 108 14.41 12.81 -8.18
CA GLY A 108 13.50 11.71 -8.50
C GLY A 108 12.05 12.03 -8.18
N THR A 109 11.27 11.00 -7.87
CA THR A 109 9.83 11.11 -7.59
C THR A 109 9.51 10.71 -6.17
N LEU A 110 8.78 11.55 -5.45
CA LEU A 110 8.07 11.15 -4.23
C LEU A 110 6.66 10.68 -4.63
N LEU A 111 6.37 9.41 -4.33
CA LEU A 111 5.03 8.85 -4.35
C LEU A 111 4.42 8.96 -2.97
N GLU A 112 3.20 9.45 -2.92
CA GLU A 112 2.31 9.38 -1.76
C GLU A 112 1.08 8.57 -2.18
N LEU A 113 0.84 7.44 -1.52
CA LEU A 113 -0.36 6.62 -1.70
C LEU A 113 -1.16 6.67 -0.41
N GLU A 114 -2.37 7.25 -0.50
CA GLU A 114 -3.30 7.37 0.61
C GLU A 114 -4.52 6.51 0.35
N HIS A 115 -4.88 5.65 1.30
CA HIS A 115 -6.10 4.87 1.28
C HIS A 115 -6.96 5.27 2.48
N THR A 116 -8.16 5.80 2.21
CA THR A 116 -9.12 6.18 3.25
C THR A 116 -10.37 5.33 3.24
N VAL A 117 -10.80 4.92 4.44
CA VAL A 117 -12.00 4.12 4.68
C VAL A 117 -12.77 4.68 5.88
N PRO A 118 -14.11 4.62 5.90
CA PRO A 118 -14.87 5.04 7.07
C PRO A 118 -14.62 4.13 8.27
N VAL A 119 -14.48 4.73 9.46
CA VAL A 119 -14.20 4.02 10.73
C VAL A 119 -15.25 2.94 10.99
N GLU A 120 -16.51 3.16 10.64
CA GLU A 120 -17.59 2.19 10.80
C GLU A 120 -17.35 0.83 10.13
N PHE A 121 -16.51 0.77 9.08
CA PHE A 121 -16.15 -0.49 8.40
C PHE A 121 -14.96 -1.20 9.03
N VAL A 122 -14.10 -0.46 9.73
CA VAL A 122 -12.81 -0.97 10.24
C VAL A 122 -12.67 -0.93 11.76
N GLY A 123 -13.66 -0.36 12.46
CA GLY A 123 -13.74 -0.23 13.92
C GLY A 123 -12.81 0.84 14.50
N SER A 124 -11.53 0.81 14.16
CA SER A 124 -10.53 1.75 14.67
C SER A 124 -9.36 1.95 13.70
N GLY A 125 -8.38 2.75 14.09
CA GLY A 125 -7.13 2.92 13.34
C GLY A 125 -6.33 1.62 13.19
N ALA A 126 -6.57 0.61 14.05
CA ALA A 126 -5.96 -0.71 13.91
C ALA A 126 -6.41 -1.42 12.62
N GLY A 127 -7.51 -0.98 11.99
CA GLY A 127 -7.89 -1.34 10.63
C GLY A 127 -6.75 -1.18 9.60
N ALA A 128 -5.84 -0.24 9.83
CA ALA A 128 -4.66 -0.03 8.99
C ALA A 128 -3.75 -1.27 8.89
N LEU A 129 -3.73 -2.14 9.91
CA LEU A 129 -2.90 -3.34 9.94
C LEU A 129 -3.34 -4.41 8.93
N TYR A 130 -4.57 -4.31 8.40
CA TYR A 130 -5.08 -5.23 7.38
C TYR A 130 -4.80 -4.77 5.95
N VAL A 131 -4.64 -3.46 5.73
CA VAL A 131 -4.47 -2.88 4.37
C VAL A 131 -3.08 -2.31 4.12
N GLY A 132 -2.46 -1.74 5.15
CA GLY A 132 -1.14 -1.10 5.09
C GLY A 132 -0.05 -2.03 4.58
N PRO A 133 0.11 -3.26 5.12
CA PRO A 133 1.12 -4.20 4.64
C PRO A 133 0.99 -4.54 3.15
N GLY A 134 -0.24 -4.62 2.62
CA GLY A 134 -0.46 -4.84 1.19
C GLY A 134 0.06 -3.68 0.32
N TRP A 135 -0.08 -2.44 0.79
CA TRP A 135 0.48 -1.28 0.10
C TRP A 135 2.01 -1.23 0.17
N ASP A 136 2.60 -1.67 1.28
CA ASP A 136 4.06 -1.79 1.38
C ASP A 136 4.63 -2.73 0.31
N VAL A 137 4.00 -3.89 0.13
CA VAL A 137 4.37 -4.86 -0.91
C VAL A 137 4.26 -4.22 -2.29
N ALA A 138 3.16 -3.51 -2.57
CA ALA A 138 2.98 -2.83 -3.85
C ALA A 138 4.06 -1.75 -4.10
N VAL A 139 4.30 -0.84 -3.17
CA VAL A 139 5.31 0.23 -3.37
C VAL A 139 6.74 -0.31 -3.42
N LEU A 140 7.00 -1.46 -2.80
CA LEU A 140 8.25 -2.20 -2.91
C LEU A 140 8.40 -2.87 -4.28
N GLY A 141 7.35 -3.52 -4.79
CA GLY A 141 7.31 -4.09 -6.14
C GLY A 141 7.59 -3.04 -7.21
N LEU A 142 7.00 -1.85 -7.07
CA LEU A 142 7.29 -0.71 -7.94
C LEU A 142 8.78 -0.29 -7.88
N ALA A 143 9.40 -0.35 -6.70
CA ALA A 143 10.81 -0.03 -6.54
C ALA A 143 11.71 -1.01 -7.31
N GLY A 144 11.43 -2.31 -7.21
CA GLY A 144 12.13 -3.35 -7.97
C GLY A 144 11.96 -3.15 -9.48
N PHE A 145 10.72 -2.93 -9.93
CA PHE A 145 10.40 -2.68 -11.32
C PHE A 145 11.14 -1.49 -11.92
N LEU A 146 11.16 -0.35 -11.24
CA LEU A 146 11.84 0.87 -11.71
C LEU A 146 13.37 0.73 -11.75
N ARG A 147 13.92 -0.23 -11.01
CA ARG A 147 15.35 -0.57 -11.03
C ARG A 147 15.68 -1.73 -11.98
N GLU A 148 14.68 -2.25 -12.67
CA GLU A 148 14.81 -3.45 -13.51
C GLU A 148 15.27 -4.70 -12.71
N GLU A 149 15.02 -4.70 -11.40
CA GLU A 149 15.25 -5.84 -10.50
C GLU A 149 13.98 -6.70 -10.52
N VAL A 150 13.94 -7.69 -11.41
CA VAL A 150 12.81 -8.63 -11.53
C VAL A 150 12.89 -9.68 -10.41
N VAL A 151 11.81 -9.83 -9.65
CA VAL A 151 11.60 -11.00 -8.78
C VAL A 151 10.87 -12.05 -9.62
N ASP A 152 11.52 -13.17 -9.90
CA ASP A 152 11.00 -14.19 -10.83
C ASP A 152 9.68 -14.84 -10.35
N ASP A 153 9.49 -14.98 -9.03
CA ASP A 153 8.25 -15.50 -8.44
C ASP A 153 7.96 -14.82 -7.07
N PRO A 154 7.22 -13.70 -7.06
CA PRO A 154 6.87 -12.97 -5.84
C PRO A 154 6.09 -13.82 -4.83
N ALA A 155 5.18 -14.69 -5.31
CA ALA A 155 4.35 -15.53 -4.45
C ALA A 155 5.21 -16.62 -3.76
N ALA A 156 6.16 -17.21 -4.48
CA ALA A 156 7.12 -18.13 -3.86
C ALA A 156 8.02 -17.42 -2.85
N TRP A 157 8.45 -16.19 -3.14
CA TRP A 157 9.28 -15.39 -2.22
C TRP A 157 8.55 -15.02 -0.92
N GLU A 158 7.28 -14.60 -0.98
CA GLU A 158 6.47 -14.28 0.20
C GLU A 158 6.34 -15.46 1.18
N ASN A 159 6.34 -16.68 0.65
CA ASN A 159 6.27 -17.90 1.45
C ASN A 159 7.63 -18.35 2.02
N THR A 160 8.73 -17.66 1.71
CA THR A 160 10.03 -17.94 2.33
C THR A 160 10.13 -17.33 3.74
N LEU A 161 11.06 -17.82 4.56
CA LEU A 161 11.36 -17.21 5.86
C LEU A 161 11.79 -15.74 5.71
N GLU A 162 12.52 -15.40 4.65
CA GLU A 162 12.93 -14.02 4.36
C GLU A 162 11.71 -13.13 4.04
N GLY A 163 10.77 -13.64 3.22
CA GLY A 163 9.51 -12.98 2.91
C GLY A 163 8.64 -12.75 4.15
N GLN A 164 8.51 -13.75 5.02
CA GLN A 164 7.77 -13.62 6.27
C GLN A 164 8.46 -12.70 7.27
N GLN A 165 9.81 -12.65 7.31
CA GLN A 165 10.54 -11.67 8.13
C GLN A 165 10.31 -10.25 7.64
N ALA A 166 10.26 -10.04 6.32
CA ALA A 166 9.91 -8.76 5.72
C ALA A 166 8.45 -8.37 6.08
N ALA A 167 7.51 -9.30 5.99
CA ALA A 167 6.12 -9.10 6.39
C ALA A 167 5.99 -8.75 7.88
N ALA A 168 6.69 -9.46 8.78
CA ALA A 168 6.74 -9.15 10.21
C ALA A 168 7.17 -7.70 10.47
N ARG A 169 8.23 -7.24 9.80
CA ARG A 169 8.72 -5.86 9.93
C ARG A 169 7.74 -4.83 9.38
N SER A 170 7.07 -5.13 8.27
CA SER A 170 6.01 -4.26 7.75
C SER A 170 4.88 -4.13 8.77
N ILE A 171 4.42 -5.25 9.36
CA ILE A 171 3.38 -5.25 10.40
C ILE A 171 3.81 -4.42 11.61
N ASP A 172 5.04 -4.62 12.11
CA ASP A 172 5.56 -3.82 13.25
C ASP A 172 5.61 -2.32 12.92
N ALA A 173 6.08 -1.95 11.73
CA ALA A 173 6.14 -0.56 11.29
C ALA A 173 4.74 0.06 11.17
N TRP A 174 3.74 -0.71 10.74
CA TRP A 174 2.35 -0.26 10.72
C TRP A 174 1.76 -0.13 12.13
N ALA A 175 2.07 -1.05 13.04
CA ALA A 175 1.65 -0.95 14.44
C ALA A 175 2.22 0.32 15.09
N ASP A 176 3.49 0.63 14.83
CA ASP A 176 4.12 1.87 15.27
C ASP A 176 3.48 3.11 14.65
N ALA A 177 3.08 3.06 13.37
CA ALA A 177 2.37 4.16 12.72
C ALA A 177 0.98 4.39 13.31
N VAL A 178 0.22 3.32 13.61
CA VAL A 178 -1.08 3.39 14.28
C VAL A 178 -0.93 4.00 15.68
N ARG A 179 0.07 3.53 16.44
CA ARG A 179 0.40 4.02 17.78
C ARG A 179 0.81 5.49 17.76
N GLY A 180 1.72 5.87 16.86
CA GLY A 180 2.20 7.24 16.68
C GLY A 180 1.10 8.21 16.25
N GLY A 181 0.11 7.74 15.49
CA GLY A 181 -1.07 8.50 15.13
C GLY A 181 -2.12 8.64 16.25
N GLY A 182 -2.01 7.86 17.33
CA GLY A 182 -3.01 7.82 18.40
C GLY A 182 -4.40 7.40 17.92
N THR A 183 -4.46 6.55 16.89
CA THR A 183 -5.69 6.23 16.16
C THR A 183 -6.39 4.95 16.65
N ALA A 184 -5.81 4.23 17.60
CA ALA A 184 -6.35 3.02 18.20
C ALA A 184 -5.81 2.86 19.63
N THR A 185 -6.49 2.05 20.45
CA THR A 185 -5.97 1.66 21.77
C THR A 185 -4.85 0.63 21.64
N GLU A 186 -4.04 0.47 22.68
CA GLU A 186 -2.97 -0.54 22.67
C GLU A 186 -3.53 -1.96 22.50
N GLU A 187 -4.67 -2.26 23.12
CA GLU A 187 -5.37 -3.55 22.97
C GLU A 187 -5.82 -3.81 21.53
N GLU A 188 -6.34 -2.78 20.83
CA GLU A 188 -6.72 -2.88 19.42
C GLU A 188 -5.50 -3.09 18.51
N ILE A 189 -4.38 -2.40 18.81
CA ILE A 189 -3.12 -2.55 18.07
C ILE A 189 -2.57 -3.97 18.24
N ASP A 190 -2.53 -4.48 19.47
CA ASP A 190 -2.05 -5.83 19.78
C ASP A 190 -2.89 -6.89 19.07
N ALA A 191 -4.22 -6.76 19.13
CA ALA A 191 -5.15 -7.68 18.45
C ALA A 191 -4.97 -7.65 16.92
N GLY A 192 -4.88 -6.45 16.32
CA GLY A 192 -4.65 -6.30 14.89
C GLY A 192 -3.30 -6.86 14.45
N THR A 193 -2.25 -6.64 15.25
CA THR A 193 -0.90 -7.15 15.00
C THR A 193 -0.87 -8.67 15.04
N ALA A 194 -1.50 -9.27 16.04
CA ALA A 194 -1.60 -10.72 16.16
C ALA A 194 -2.36 -11.34 14.98
N ALA A 195 -3.47 -10.72 14.56
CA ALA A 195 -4.24 -11.16 13.39
C ALA A 195 -3.43 -11.08 12.09
N ALA A 196 -2.74 -9.97 11.86
CA ALA A 196 -1.89 -9.79 10.68
C ALA A 196 -0.74 -10.81 10.65
N ARG A 197 -0.08 -11.06 11.79
CA ARG A 197 1.00 -12.07 11.90
C ARG A 197 0.49 -13.49 11.64
N ALA A 198 -0.68 -13.85 12.16
CA ALA A 198 -1.28 -15.16 11.90
C ALA A 198 -1.56 -15.38 10.41
N GLN A 199 -1.86 -14.32 9.66
CA GLN A 199 -2.11 -14.37 8.24
C GLN A 199 -0.83 -14.37 7.39
N PHE A 200 0.12 -13.48 7.70
CA PHE A 200 1.27 -13.19 6.82
C PHE A 200 2.59 -13.83 7.26
N THR A 201 2.67 -14.31 8.50
CA THR A 201 3.90 -14.91 9.04
C THR A 201 3.64 -16.27 9.72
N PRO A 202 2.94 -17.21 9.05
CA PRO A 202 2.50 -18.46 9.68
C PRO A 202 3.66 -19.39 10.09
N ASP A 203 4.85 -19.23 9.51
CA ASP A 203 6.02 -20.07 9.79
C ASP A 203 7.03 -19.42 10.74
N LEU A 204 6.82 -18.16 11.15
CA LEU A 204 7.62 -17.47 12.17
C LEU A 204 7.18 -17.76 13.61
N VAL A 205 6.35 -18.79 13.81
CA VAL A 205 5.86 -19.17 15.15
C VAL A 205 7.02 -19.75 15.97
N GLY A 206 7.62 -18.92 16.84
CA GLY A 206 8.47 -19.42 17.93
C GLY A 206 9.85 -18.80 18.11
N GLU A 207 10.02 -17.48 17.98
CA GLU A 207 11.09 -16.79 18.70
C GLU A 207 10.48 -15.68 19.55
N ALA A 208 10.14 -16.08 20.78
CA ALA A 208 9.83 -15.17 21.89
C ALA A 208 11.11 -14.53 22.44
#